data_AF-A0A511XD32-F1
#
_entry.id   AF-A0A511XD32-F1
#
_cell.length_a   1.000
_cell.length_b   1.000
_cell.length_c   1.000
_cell.angle_alpha   90.00
_cell.angle_beta   90.00
_cell.angle_gamma   90.00
#
_symmetry.space_group_name_H-M   'P 1'
#
loop_
_entity.id
_entity.type
_entity.pdbx_description
1 polymer ?
#
loop_
_entity_poly.entity_id
_entity_poly.type
_entity_poly.pdbx_seq_one_letter_code
_entity_poly.pdbx_strand_id
1 'polypeptide(L)' 'MIDPETGTYLSEDFTFCRRWRQIGGEVWLDPSIVLTHTGPSTFSGHPVNRVGIAHGAQAFHVSHL' A
#
# COMPACT_ATOMS: atom_id res chain seq x y z
N MET A 1 -11.34 7.60 -12.17
CA MET A 1 -10.73 8.32 -13.33
C MET A 1 -10.44 7.29 -14.40
N ILE A 2 -10.71 7.55 -15.69
CA ILE A 2 -10.29 6.62 -16.75
C ILE A 2 -8.85 6.96 -17.14
N ASP A 3 -7.96 5.98 -17.04
CA ASP A 3 -6.59 6.08 -17.51
C ASP A 3 -6.58 6.24 -19.05
N PRO A 4 -6.07 7.33 -19.61
CA PRO A 4 -6.05 7.54 -21.06
C PRO A 4 -5.15 6.55 -21.80
N GLU A 5 -4.15 5.96 -21.14
CA GLU A 5 -3.21 5.03 -21.78
C GLU A 5 -3.77 3.60 -21.85
N THR A 6 -4.39 3.15 -20.76
CA THR A 6 -4.88 1.76 -20.65
C THR A 6 -6.39 1.62 -20.82
N GLY A 7 -7.14 2.73 -20.78
CA GLY A 7 -8.61 2.72 -20.71
C GLY A 7 -9.16 2.24 -19.36
N THR A 8 -8.30 1.95 -18.38
CA THR A 8 -8.72 1.38 -17.09
C THR A 8 -9.43 2.42 -16.24
N TYR A 9 -10.58 2.08 -15.69
CA TYR A 9 -11.20 2.88 -14.64
C TYR A 9 -10.45 2.68 -13.32
N LEU A 10 -9.75 3.72 -12.88
CA LEU A 10 -9.02 3.76 -11.61
C LEU A 10 -9.94 4.21 -10.48
N SER A 11 -9.83 3.53 -9.33
CA SER A 11 -10.40 3.99 -8.07
C SER A 11 -9.77 5.31 -7.63
N GLU A 12 -10.36 5.92 -6.60
CA GLU A 12 -9.89 7.19 -6.04
C GLU A 12 -8.47 7.07 -5.47
N ASP A 13 -8.22 6.10 -4.59
CA ASP A 13 -6.89 5.83 -4.01
C ASP A 13 -5.79 5.65 -5.07
N PHE A 14 -6.08 4.84 -6.10
CA PHE A 14 -5.15 4.62 -7.20
C PHE A 14 -4.92 5.89 -8.03
N THR A 15 -5.98 6.68 -8.24
CA THR A 15 -5.90 7.97 -8.94
C THR A 15 -5.00 8.95 -8.18
N PHE A 16 -5.16 9.02 -6.86
CA PHE A 16 -4.32 9.86 -6.00
C PHE A 16 -2.84 9.45 -6.10
N CYS A 17 -2.53 8.18 -5.87
CA CYS A 17 -1.15 7.66 -5.92
C CYS A 17 -0.50 7.90 -7.28
N ARG A 18 -1.26 7.75 -8.38
CA ARG A 18 -0.76 8.02 -9.72
C ARG A 18 -0.39 9.50 -9.91
N ARG A 19 -1.27 10.42 -9.51
CA ARG A 19 -1.02 11.87 -9.62
C ARG A 19 0.14 12.31 -8.74
N TRP A 20 0.24 11.75 -7.53
CA TRP A 20 1.37 11.99 -6.62
C TRP A 20 2.70 11.60 -7.28
N ARG A 21 2.78 10.43 -7.90
CA ARG A 21 3.97 9.98 -8.63
C ARG A 21 4.30 10.84 -9.84
N GLN A 22 3.29 11.36 -10.55
CA GLN A 22 3.49 12.24 -11.71
C GLN A 22 4.16 13.57 -11.35
N ILE A 23 4.02 14.04 -10.10
CA ILE A 23 4.68 15.25 -9.61
C ILE A 23 5.99 14.95 -8.85
N GLY A 24 6.54 13.73 -8.99
CA GLY A 24 7.80 13.32 -8.36
C GLY A 24 7.66 12.74 -6.96
N GLY A 25 6.43 12.51 -6.49
CA GLY A 25 6.17 11.90 -5.19
C GLY A 25 6.47 10.40 -5.14
N GLU A 26 6.92 9.94 -3.99
CA GLU A 26 7.16 8.51 -3.72
C GLU A 26 5.99 7.90 -2.94
N VAL A 27 5.68 6.63 -3.23
CA VAL A 27 4.64 5.86 -2.54
C VAL A 27 5.33 4.72 -1.81
N TRP A 28 5.17 4.69 -0.49
CA TRP A 28 5.79 3.71 0.39
C TRP A 28 4.74 2.73 0.93
N LEU A 29 5.14 1.48 1.12
CA LEU A 29 4.34 0.46 1.80
C LEU A 29 5.08 0.07 3.08
N ASP A 30 4.41 0.18 4.22
CA ASP A 30 4.86 -0.42 5.47
C ASP A 30 4.24 -1.82 5.60
N PRO A 31 5.02 -2.91 5.38
CA PRO A 31 4.49 -4.26 5.42
C PRO A 31 4.16 -4.72 6.84
N SER A 32 4.65 -4.03 7.89
CA SER A 32 4.41 -4.39 9.29
C SER A 32 2.96 -4.14 9.73
N ILE A 33 2.23 -3.30 8.99
CA ILE A 33 0.84 -2.95 9.29
C ILE A 33 -0.07 -4.12 8.90
N VAL A 34 -0.74 -4.69 9.90
CA VAL A 34 -1.84 -5.64 9.69
C VAL A 34 -3.14 -4.85 9.60
N LEU A 35 -3.86 -5.01 8.49
CA LEU A 35 -5.10 -4.29 8.25
C LEU A 35 -6.28 -5.25 8.20
N THR A 36 -7.27 -5.01 9.06
CA THR A 36 -8.54 -5.72 9.05
C THR A 36 -9.63 -4.79 8.52
N HIS A 37 -10.28 -5.19 7.44
CA HIS A 37 -11.44 -4.49 6.89
C HIS A 37 -12.72 -5.20 7.30
N THR A 38 -13.63 -4.49 7.95
CA THR A 38 -14.94 -5.01 8.35
C THR A 38 -16.04 -4.23 7.63
N GLY A 39 -16.74 -4.91 6.73
CA GLY A 39 -17.98 -4.45 6.13
C GLY A 39 -19.09 -5.48 6.43
N PRO A 40 -19.88 -5.92 5.42
CA PRO A 40 -20.79 -7.06 5.56
C PRO A 40 -20.10 -8.38 5.91
N SER A 41 -18.78 -8.45 5.74
CA SER A 41 -17.91 -9.55 6.17
C SER A 41 -16.56 -8.97 6.57
N THR A 42 -15.82 -9.72 7.40
CA THR A 42 -14.50 -9.30 7.89
C THR A 42 -13.39 -10.00 7.12
N PHE A 43 -12.45 -9.21 6.60
CA PHE A 43 -11.26 -9.69 5.92
C PHE A 43 -10.02 -9.14 6.61
N SER A 44 -9.09 -10.02 7.00
CA SER A 44 -7.79 -9.64 7.56
C SER A 44 -6.70 -9.80 6.51
N GLY A 45 -5.90 -8.75 6.34
CA GLY A 45 -4.77 -8.69 5.42
C GLY A 45 -3.45 -8.50 6.16
N HIS A 46 -2.50 -9.41 5.89
CA HIS A 46 -1.11 -9.30 6.31
C HIS A 46 -0.24 -9.06 5.07
N PRO A 47 0.19 -7.81 4.80
CA PRO A 47 0.93 -7.47 3.60
C PRO A 47 2.22 -8.29 3.43
N VAL A 48 2.96 -8.54 4.52
CA VAL A 48 4.17 -9.39 4.55
C VAL A 48 4.00 -10.72 3.82
N ASN A 49 2.82 -11.35 3.91
CA ASN A 49 2.57 -12.66 3.32
C ASN A 49 2.39 -12.59 1.79
N ARG A 50 2.20 -11.40 1.22
CA ARG A 50 1.90 -11.19 -0.20
C ARG A 50 3.07 -10.61 -0.99
N VAL A 51 3.92 -9.83 -0.34
CA VAL A 51 5.05 -9.16 -1.01
C VAL A 51 6.32 -9.99 -1.06
N GLY A 52 6.30 -11.23 -0.53
CA GLY A 52 7.46 -12.12 -0.51
C GLY A 52 8.62 -11.62 0.37
N ILE A 53 8.38 -10.58 1.17
CA ILE A 53 9.34 -10.06 2.14
C ILE A 53 9.25 -10.97 3.37
N ALA A 54 9.95 -12.10 3.31
CA ALA A 54 10.16 -12.94 4.48
C ALA A 54 11.03 -12.14 5.46
N HIS A 55 10.42 -11.45 6.41
CA HIS A 55 11.17 -10.81 7.49
C HIS A 55 11.74 -11.90 8.41
N GLY A 56 13.02 -12.22 8.21
CA GLY A 56 13.87 -12.51 9.37
C GLY A 56 13.79 -11.29 10.29
N ALA A 57 13.38 -11.51 11.54
CA ALA A 57 13.12 -10.46 12.52
C ALA A 57 14.27 -9.45 12.61
N GLN A 58 14.05 -8.26 12.06
CA GLN A 58 14.83 -7.07 12.38
C GLN A 58 13.78 -6.00 12.68
N ALA A 59 13.45 -5.88 13.97
CA ALA A 59 12.76 -4.70 14.46
C ALA A 59 13.62 -3.49 14.06
N PHE A 60 13.07 -2.62 13.22
CA PHE A 60 13.68 -1.31 13.00
C PHE A 60 13.61 -0.56 14.33
N HIS A 61 14.73 -0.59 15.06
CA HIS A 61 14.96 0.28 16.20
C HIS A 61 14.98 1.71 15.66
N VAL A 62 13.88 2.43 15.77
CA VAL A 62 13.89 3.89 15.59
C VAL A 62 14.53 4.46 16.85
N SER A 63 15.86 4.44 16.90
CA SER A 63 16.61 5.41 17.69
C SER A 63 16.76 6.63 16.81
N HIS A 64 16.09 7.72 17.15
CA HIS A 64 16.74 9.01 17.40
C HIS A 64 15.72 10.07 17.84
N LEU A 65 16.03 10.64 19.01
CA LEU A 65 15.52 11.83 19.71
C LEU A 65 14.14 11.74 20.38
#